data_AF-A0A7W6NXM6-F1
#
_entry.id   AF-A0A7W6NXM6-F1
#
_cell.length_a   1.000
_cell.length_b   1.000
_cell.length_c   1.000
_cell.angle_alpha   90.00
_cell.angle_beta   90.00
_cell.angle_gamma   90.00
#
_symmetry.space_group_name_H-M   'P 1'
#
loop_
_entity.id
_entity.type
_entity.pdbx_description
1 polymer ?
#
loop_
_entity_poly.entity_id
_entity_poly.type
_entity_poly.pdbx_seq_one_letter_code
_entity_poly.pdbx_strand_id
1 'polypeptide(L)'
;MSKITIALEAAVATVIENTPQDGAARTNRQRVYVDRAFAQILKLIAPRIRHFVRQYGLTAHWEDAEQCCAIAVHRAIEGYDPTKAQFTTFVNWQIRGELQSLRFRLMTDQRPSAKKVEATTVSLSALATSPDGDEISPEAMIEDEFALERTEAAASDYLAEGAVSELIDAYVDQLRKVGVEALRRRPRPKRAEAALRRAEGPRLRTATYGIDPAELEKLEAKLSRDREIVERRVFQTATLDDLSLETGVTKERVRQITKRAAKAIADIAAKDPRFAVMAEYGQPGTPKRRPAPAARTAPILPDASLPHNRLASVRAVDPTTLSPVITTPAVQQVEAVQLIAAPAPSTASFH
;
A
#
# COMPACT_ATOMS: atom_id res chain seq x y z
N MET A 1 46.06 39.13 -21.68
CA MET A 1 45.10 38.41 -20.80
C MET A 1 44.29 39.43 -20.00
N SER A 2 43.01 39.17 -19.72
CA SER A 2 42.18 40.05 -18.88
C SER A 2 42.75 40.10 -17.44
N LYS A 3 42.59 41.23 -16.74
CA LYS A 3 42.96 41.37 -15.33
C LYS A 3 42.34 40.27 -14.45
N ILE A 4 41.12 39.86 -14.79
CA ILE A 4 40.39 38.79 -14.09
C ILE A 4 41.06 37.44 -14.35
N THR A 5 41.44 37.15 -15.59
CA THR A 5 42.14 35.91 -15.95
C THR A 5 43.47 35.81 -15.21
N ILE A 6 44.27 36.88 -15.19
CA ILE A 6 45.56 36.89 -14.50
C ILE A 6 45.38 36.66 -12.99
N ALA A 7 44.42 37.36 -12.36
CA ALA A 7 44.12 37.18 -10.94
C ALA A 7 43.62 35.76 -10.62
N LEU A 8 42.89 35.15 -11.55
CA LEU A 8 42.39 33.78 -11.41
C LEU A 8 43.54 32.78 -11.47
N GLU A 9 44.42 32.88 -12.46
CA GLU A 9 45.59 32.00 -12.59
C GLU A 9 46.50 32.11 -11.36
N ALA A 10 46.73 33.34 -10.85
CA ALA A 10 47.53 33.54 -9.64
C ALA A 10 46.89 32.89 -8.39
N ALA A 11 45.57 32.97 -8.25
CA ALA A 11 44.86 32.32 -7.15
C ALA A 11 44.92 30.79 -7.25
N VAL A 12 44.80 30.24 -8.47
CA VAL A 12 44.92 28.79 -8.71
C VAL A 12 46.34 28.30 -8.43
N ALA A 13 47.36 29.03 -8.88
CA ALA A 13 48.76 28.73 -8.57
C ALA A 13 48.99 28.68 -7.04
N THR A 14 48.41 29.61 -6.29
CA THR A 14 48.48 29.61 -4.82
C THR A 14 47.89 28.33 -4.21
N VAL A 15 46.77 27.83 -4.74
CA VAL A 15 46.17 26.56 -4.27
C VAL A 15 47.08 25.38 -4.58
N ILE A 16 47.64 25.32 -5.80
CA ILE A 16 48.53 24.24 -6.23
C ILE A 16 49.80 24.21 -5.37
N GLU A 17 50.44 25.36 -5.14
CA GLU A 17 51.66 25.47 -4.33
C GLU A 17 51.46 25.06 -2.86
N ASN A 18 50.26 25.30 -2.31
CA ASN A 18 49.94 24.98 -0.91
C ASN A 18 49.25 23.62 -0.74
N THR A 19 49.02 22.90 -1.83
CA THR A 19 48.50 21.53 -1.79
C THR A 19 49.67 20.55 -1.63
N PRO A 20 49.73 19.76 -0.55
CA PRO A 20 50.83 18.84 -0.33
C PRO A 20 50.83 17.73 -1.38
N GLN A 21 52.02 17.25 -1.72
CA GLN A 21 52.19 16.03 -2.51
C GLN A 21 51.70 14.80 -1.73
N ASP A 22 51.32 13.76 -2.46
CA ASP A 22 50.63 12.59 -1.93
C ASP A 22 51.30 12.02 -0.66
N GLY A 23 50.51 11.96 0.42
CA GLY A 23 50.89 11.36 1.71
C GLY A 23 51.36 12.34 2.80
N ALA A 24 51.60 13.61 2.50
CA ALA A 24 51.99 14.59 3.53
C ALA A 24 50.79 15.30 4.18
N ALA A 25 50.82 15.46 5.51
CA ALA A 25 49.77 16.16 6.24
C ALA A 25 49.80 17.67 5.95
N ARG A 26 48.64 18.25 5.61
CA ARG A 26 48.47 19.71 5.42
C ARG A 26 48.71 20.46 6.73
N THR A 27 49.64 21.41 6.72
CA THR A 27 49.84 22.34 7.83
C THR A 27 48.66 23.31 7.96
N ASN A 28 48.40 23.86 9.16
CA ASN A 28 47.31 24.81 9.37
C ASN A 28 47.44 26.06 8.47
N ARG A 29 48.68 26.54 8.28
CA ARG A 29 48.97 27.69 7.43
C ARG A 29 48.61 27.43 5.96
N GLN A 30 48.96 26.25 5.43
CA GLN A 30 48.59 25.84 4.07
C GLN A 30 47.08 25.76 3.90
N ARG A 31 46.35 25.21 4.88
CA ARG A 31 44.87 25.14 4.85
C ARG A 31 44.26 26.54 4.70
N VAL A 32 44.67 27.49 5.56
CA VAL A 32 44.16 28.86 5.51
C VAL A 32 44.46 29.55 4.17
N TYR A 33 45.65 29.34 3.58
CA TYR A 33 45.97 29.91 2.27
C TYR A 33 45.14 29.29 1.15
N VAL A 34 44.96 27.97 1.16
CA VAL A 34 44.12 27.25 0.20
C VAL A 34 42.68 27.75 0.29
N ASP A 35 42.11 27.84 1.50
CA ASP A 35 40.73 28.28 1.71
C ASP A 35 40.52 29.72 1.22
N ARG A 36 41.48 30.62 1.50
CA ARG A 36 41.42 32.01 1.05
C ARG A 36 41.55 32.13 -0.47
N ALA A 37 42.47 31.37 -1.07
CA ALA A 37 42.66 31.36 -2.51
C ALA A 37 41.43 30.76 -3.23
N PHE A 38 40.84 29.69 -2.69
CA PHE A 38 39.61 29.09 -3.19
C PHE A 38 38.42 30.06 -3.12
N ALA A 39 38.23 30.74 -1.99
CA ALA A 39 37.20 31.78 -1.85
C ALA A 39 37.40 32.93 -2.87
N GLN A 40 38.66 33.31 -3.13
CA GLN A 40 38.97 34.32 -4.15
C GLN A 40 38.66 33.83 -5.57
N ILE A 41 38.94 32.57 -5.88
CA ILE A 41 38.57 31.94 -7.17
C ILE A 41 37.05 31.98 -7.37
N LEU A 42 36.28 31.55 -6.37
CA LEU A 42 34.82 31.58 -6.42
C LEU A 42 34.29 33.00 -6.66
N LYS A 43 34.85 33.99 -5.97
CA LYS A 43 34.49 35.41 -6.15
C LYS A 43 34.76 35.91 -7.57
N LEU A 44 35.89 35.52 -8.16
CA LEU A 44 36.26 35.91 -9.53
C LEU A 44 35.38 35.23 -10.60
N ILE A 45 34.95 33.99 -10.36
CA ILE A 45 34.14 33.20 -11.30
C ILE A 45 32.63 33.43 -11.10
N ALA A 46 32.18 34.01 -9.98
CA ALA A 46 30.76 34.20 -9.64
C ALA A 46 29.87 34.81 -10.77
N PRO A 47 30.30 35.82 -11.56
CA PRO A 47 29.50 36.30 -12.69
C PRO A 47 29.23 35.22 -13.74
N ARG A 48 30.20 34.33 -13.96
CA ARG A 48 30.10 33.23 -14.92
C ARG A 48 29.23 32.10 -14.39
N ILE A 49 29.33 31.77 -13.10
CA ILE A 49 28.41 30.83 -12.43
C ILE A 49 26.98 31.33 -12.60
N ARG A 50 26.70 32.60 -12.28
CA ARG A 50 25.37 33.21 -12.48
C ARG A 50 24.87 33.08 -13.92
N HIS A 51 25.74 33.30 -14.91
CA HIS A 51 25.38 33.13 -16.31
C HIS A 51 25.00 31.68 -16.65
N PHE A 52 25.81 30.70 -16.25
CA PHE A 52 25.53 29.29 -16.53
C PHE A 52 24.31 28.78 -15.78
N VAL A 53 24.13 29.11 -14.51
CA VAL A 53 22.93 28.70 -13.74
C VAL A 53 21.64 29.15 -14.44
N ARG A 54 21.61 30.39 -14.97
CA ARG A 54 20.47 30.87 -15.79
C ARG A 54 20.32 30.11 -17.09
N GLN A 55 21.41 29.88 -17.83
CA GLN A 55 21.37 29.14 -19.10
C GLN A 55 20.86 27.70 -18.94
N TYR A 56 21.15 27.06 -17.81
CA TYR A 56 20.71 25.71 -17.51
C TYR A 56 19.32 25.65 -16.87
N GLY A 57 18.66 26.79 -16.65
CA GLY A 57 17.31 26.87 -16.06
C GLY A 57 17.27 26.62 -14.56
N LEU A 58 18.41 26.66 -13.87
CA LEU A 58 18.53 26.27 -12.45
C LEU A 58 18.35 27.46 -11.49
N THR A 59 17.72 28.55 -11.92
CA THR A 59 17.53 29.76 -11.10
C THR A 59 16.73 29.49 -9.82
N ALA A 60 15.73 28.61 -9.89
CA ALA A 60 14.94 28.19 -8.73
C ALA A 60 15.72 27.30 -7.74
N HIS A 61 16.85 26.74 -8.17
CA HIS A 61 17.72 25.86 -7.39
C HIS A 61 19.10 26.51 -7.21
N TRP A 62 19.12 27.81 -6.91
CA TRP A 62 20.34 28.62 -6.87
C TRP A 62 21.37 28.03 -5.90
N GLU A 63 20.95 27.65 -4.69
CA GLU A 63 21.84 27.13 -3.64
C GLU A 63 22.51 25.83 -4.07
N ASP A 64 21.74 24.87 -4.61
CA ASP A 64 22.26 23.60 -5.12
C ASP A 64 23.22 23.81 -6.31
N ALA A 65 22.87 24.73 -7.20
CA ALA A 65 23.66 25.04 -8.38
C ALA A 65 24.98 25.72 -8.00
N GLU A 66 24.98 26.59 -6.98
CA GLU A 66 26.18 27.21 -6.41
C GLU A 66 27.12 26.15 -5.81
N GLN A 67 26.60 25.21 -5.02
CA GLN A 67 27.39 24.12 -4.45
C GLN A 67 27.98 23.21 -5.54
N CYS A 68 27.18 22.85 -6.56
CA CYS A 68 27.69 22.06 -7.69
C CYS A 68 28.80 22.81 -8.46
N CYS A 69 28.69 24.13 -8.61
CA CYS A 69 29.76 24.93 -9.20
C CYS A 69 31.01 25.00 -8.32
N ALA A 70 30.87 25.03 -7.00
CA ALA A 70 32.01 24.97 -6.09
C ALA A 70 32.75 23.62 -6.20
N ILE A 71 32.01 22.51 -6.28
CA ILE A 71 32.58 21.17 -6.56
C ILE A 71 33.28 21.16 -7.93
N ALA A 72 32.66 21.76 -8.95
CA ALA A 72 33.26 21.86 -10.28
C ALA A 72 34.60 22.62 -10.25
N VAL A 73 34.67 23.72 -9.49
CA VAL A 73 35.90 24.50 -9.32
C VAL A 73 36.96 23.70 -8.57
N HIS A 74 36.58 22.96 -7.52
CA HIS A 74 37.50 22.08 -6.81
C HIS A 74 38.11 21.01 -7.73
N ARG A 75 37.26 20.27 -8.45
CA ARG A 75 37.69 19.26 -9.44
C ARG A 75 38.51 19.88 -10.57
N ALA A 76 38.16 21.10 -10.99
CA ALA A 76 38.93 21.83 -11.98
C ALA A 76 40.35 22.13 -11.47
N ILE A 77 40.53 22.48 -10.20
CA ILE A 77 41.86 22.73 -9.63
C ILE A 77 42.67 21.44 -9.55
N GLU A 78 42.07 20.35 -9.09
CA GLU A 78 42.75 19.04 -8.97
C GLU A 78 43.26 18.51 -10.32
N GLY A 79 42.46 18.68 -11.39
CA GLY A 79 42.82 18.25 -12.73
C GLY A 79 43.50 19.31 -13.60
N TYR A 80 43.85 20.47 -13.05
CA TYR A 80 44.36 21.59 -13.85
C TYR A 80 45.80 21.37 -14.31
N ASP A 81 46.04 21.55 -15.61
CA ASP A 81 47.38 21.58 -16.20
C ASP A 81 47.62 22.92 -16.90
N PRO A 82 48.44 23.81 -16.32
CA PRO A 82 48.73 25.14 -16.88
C PRO A 82 49.38 25.11 -18.27
N THR A 83 50.02 24.00 -18.64
CA THR A 83 50.68 23.88 -19.95
C THR A 83 49.72 23.60 -21.09
N LYS A 84 48.54 23.04 -20.79
CA LYS A 84 47.55 22.61 -21.79
C LYS A 84 46.51 23.67 -22.10
N ALA A 85 46.05 24.41 -21.09
CA ALA A 85 44.99 25.40 -21.26
C ALA A 85 44.99 26.46 -20.15
N GLN A 86 44.35 27.60 -20.42
CA GLN A 86 44.01 28.56 -19.37
C GLN A 86 42.93 27.98 -18.44
N PHE A 87 43.06 28.24 -17.15
CA PHE A 87 42.13 27.75 -16.13
C PHE A 87 40.69 28.20 -16.41
N THR A 88 40.50 29.43 -16.92
CA THR A 88 39.17 29.93 -17.31
C THR A 88 38.48 29.05 -18.35
N THR A 89 39.23 28.39 -19.22
CA THR A 89 38.68 27.50 -20.25
C THR A 89 38.36 26.15 -19.64
N PHE A 90 39.28 25.61 -18.84
CA PHE A 90 39.12 24.31 -18.19
C PHE A 90 37.95 24.29 -17.21
N VAL A 91 37.85 25.28 -16.33
CA VAL A 91 36.78 25.38 -15.32
C VAL A 91 35.39 25.51 -15.96
N ASN A 92 35.30 26.08 -17.17
CA ASN A 92 34.02 26.18 -17.89
C ASN A 92 33.51 24.81 -18.36
N TRP A 93 34.39 23.86 -18.65
CA TRP A 93 33.97 22.50 -18.97
C TRP A 93 33.45 21.80 -17.71
N GLN A 94 34.16 21.96 -16.59
CA GLN A 94 33.76 21.38 -15.31
C GLN A 94 32.41 21.92 -14.83
N ILE A 95 32.23 23.26 -14.84
CA ILE A 95 30.97 23.89 -14.43
C ILE A 95 29.80 23.41 -15.29
N ARG A 96 29.99 23.32 -16.62
CA ARG A 96 28.95 22.82 -17.52
C ARG A 96 28.61 21.35 -17.25
N GLY A 97 29.60 20.51 -16.98
CA GLY A 97 29.40 19.10 -16.64
C GLY A 97 28.58 18.91 -15.36
N GLU A 98 28.96 19.59 -14.28
CA GLU A 98 28.26 19.50 -12.99
C GLU A 98 26.84 20.08 -13.05
N LEU A 99 26.65 21.23 -13.70
CA LEU A 99 25.31 21.81 -13.87
C LEU A 99 24.41 20.96 -14.76
N GLN A 100 24.96 20.32 -15.79
CA GLN A 100 24.19 19.37 -16.60
C GLN A 100 23.78 18.14 -15.77
N SER A 101 24.68 17.62 -14.93
CA SER A 101 24.41 16.51 -14.01
C SER A 101 23.33 16.88 -12.98
N LEU A 102 23.41 18.07 -12.39
CA LEU A 102 22.38 18.59 -11.48
C LEU A 102 21.02 18.71 -12.20
N ARG A 103 21.00 19.31 -13.40
CA ARG A 103 19.79 19.43 -14.21
C ARG A 103 19.15 18.07 -14.47
N PHE A 104 19.91 17.04 -14.82
CA PHE A 104 19.32 15.71 -15.05
C PHE A 104 18.79 15.03 -13.79
N ARG A 105 19.28 15.39 -12.60
CA ARG A 105 18.77 14.88 -11.32
C ARG A 105 17.50 15.59 -10.88
N LEU A 106 17.43 16.90 -11.04
CA LEU A 106 16.28 17.71 -10.61
C LEU A 106 15.15 17.73 -11.65
N MET A 107 15.51 17.80 -12.94
CA MET A 107 14.58 17.93 -14.05
C MET A 107 14.60 16.64 -14.88
N THR A 108 13.99 15.60 -14.33
CA THR A 108 13.90 14.27 -14.98
C THR A 108 13.06 14.32 -16.26
N ASP A 109 12.11 15.24 -16.32
CA ASP A 109 11.30 15.63 -17.48
C ASP A 109 12.15 16.15 -18.66
N GLN A 110 13.27 16.81 -18.38
CA GLN A 110 14.15 17.37 -19.40
C GLN A 110 15.05 16.32 -20.08
N ARG A 111 15.02 15.05 -19.63
CA ARG A 111 15.78 13.96 -20.23
C ARG A 111 15.21 13.60 -21.61
N PRO A 112 16.05 13.18 -22.57
CA PRO A 112 15.57 12.77 -23.90
C PRO A 112 14.49 11.68 -23.86
N SER A 113 14.55 10.76 -22.89
CA SER A 113 13.54 9.72 -22.71
C SER A 113 12.19 10.26 -22.22
N ALA A 114 12.20 11.22 -21.28
CA ALA A 114 10.99 11.83 -20.77
C ALA A 114 10.31 12.71 -21.83
N LYS A 115 11.11 13.45 -22.62
CA LYS A 115 10.61 14.21 -23.78
C LYS A 115 9.91 13.35 -24.84
N LYS A 116 10.34 12.10 -25.04
CA LYS A 116 9.68 11.17 -25.98
C LYS A 116 8.27 10.77 -25.56
N VAL A 117 7.98 10.82 -24.26
CA VAL A 117 6.70 10.41 -23.67
C VAL A 117 5.94 11.63 -23.14
N GLU A 118 6.41 12.84 -23.45
CA GLU A 118 5.85 14.12 -22.96
C GLU A 118 5.68 14.15 -21.42
N ALA A 119 6.55 13.39 -20.72
CA ALA A 119 6.48 13.26 -19.27
C ALA A 119 6.94 14.57 -18.62
N THR A 120 6.08 15.14 -17.79
CA THR A 120 6.32 16.42 -17.11
C THR A 120 6.34 16.22 -15.60
N THR A 121 7.28 16.85 -14.92
CA THR A 121 7.31 16.85 -13.45
C THR A 121 6.38 17.95 -12.95
N VAL A 122 5.36 17.56 -12.20
CA VAL A 122 4.43 18.48 -11.54
C VAL A 122 4.47 18.25 -10.04
N SER A 123 4.30 19.29 -9.24
CA SER A 123 4.05 19.10 -7.81
C SER A 123 2.65 18.52 -7.61
N LEU A 124 2.48 17.58 -6.67
CA LEU A 124 1.18 16.97 -6.37
C LEU A 124 0.10 18.00 -6.04
N SER A 125 0.50 19.08 -5.37
CA SER A 125 -0.37 20.19 -4.99
C SER A 125 -0.44 21.31 -6.03
N ALA A 126 0.20 21.18 -7.20
CA ALA A 126 0.01 22.18 -8.25
C ALA A 126 -1.41 22.09 -8.78
N LEU A 127 -2.09 23.22 -8.92
CA LEU A 127 -3.35 23.26 -9.64
C LEU A 127 -3.06 23.05 -11.13
N ALA A 128 -3.57 21.96 -11.68
CA ALA A 128 -3.53 21.72 -13.11
C ALA A 128 -4.88 22.15 -13.71
N THR A 129 -4.85 22.91 -14.79
CA THR A 129 -6.07 23.26 -15.53
C THR A 129 -6.53 22.02 -16.29
N SER A 130 -7.69 21.47 -15.91
CA SER A 130 -8.38 20.43 -16.66
C SER A 130 -8.78 20.95 -18.05
N PRO A 131 -8.91 20.10 -19.09
CA PRO A 131 -9.44 20.49 -20.40
C PRO A 131 -10.82 21.17 -20.33
N ASP A 132 -11.60 20.92 -19.27
CA ASP A 132 -12.91 21.55 -19.03
C ASP A 132 -12.82 22.93 -18.36
N GLY A 133 -11.60 23.41 -18.06
CA GLY A 133 -11.34 24.72 -17.46
C GLY A 133 -11.32 24.72 -15.93
N ASP A 134 -11.68 23.61 -15.29
CA ASP A 134 -11.61 23.47 -13.84
C ASP A 134 -10.17 23.23 -13.35
N GLU A 135 -9.78 23.94 -12.30
CA GLU A 135 -8.48 23.75 -11.63
C GLU A 135 -8.58 22.58 -10.64
N ILE A 136 -7.96 21.44 -10.97
CA ILE A 136 -7.94 20.25 -10.12
C ILE A 136 -6.49 19.92 -9.82
N SER A 137 -6.17 19.66 -8.55
CA SER A 137 -4.83 19.19 -8.19
C SER A 137 -4.64 17.74 -8.66
N PRO A 138 -3.44 17.35 -9.13
CA PRO A 138 -3.10 15.95 -9.39
C PRO A 138 -3.40 15.04 -8.18
N GLU A 139 -3.26 15.56 -6.96
CA GLU A 139 -3.65 14.88 -5.73
C GLU A 139 -5.12 14.44 -5.73
N ALA A 140 -6.05 15.35 -6.05
CA ALA A 140 -7.48 15.03 -6.14
C ALA A 140 -7.82 14.09 -7.31
N MET A 141 -6.99 14.05 -8.36
CA MET A 141 -7.16 13.10 -9.47
C MET A 141 -6.65 11.68 -9.13
N ILE A 142 -5.69 11.57 -8.20
CA ILE A 142 -5.06 10.30 -7.80
C ILE A 142 -5.75 9.70 -6.57
N GLU A 143 -6.44 10.53 -5.78
CA GLU A 143 -7.13 10.09 -4.57
C GLU A 143 -8.11 8.96 -4.88
N ASP A 144 -7.87 7.80 -4.25
CA ASP A 144 -8.77 6.66 -4.27
C ASP A 144 -9.59 6.67 -2.98
N GLU A 145 -10.88 6.96 -3.13
CA GLU A 145 -11.85 7.07 -2.03
C GLU A 145 -11.87 5.83 -1.11
N PHE A 146 -11.57 4.64 -1.65
CA PHE A 146 -11.57 3.39 -0.90
C PHE A 146 -10.19 2.99 -0.37
N ALA A 147 -9.14 3.79 -0.58
CA ALA A 147 -7.79 3.45 -0.16
C ALA A 147 -7.68 3.28 1.37
N LEU A 148 -8.32 4.17 2.14
CA LEU A 148 -8.35 4.10 3.59
C LEU A 148 -9.04 2.81 4.06
N GLU A 149 -10.27 2.59 3.61
CA GLU A 149 -11.08 1.42 4.02
C GLU A 149 -10.38 0.10 3.68
N ARG A 150 -9.79 -0.01 2.49
CA ARG A 150 -9.04 -1.20 2.08
C ARG A 150 -7.77 -1.40 2.90
N THR A 151 -7.09 -0.32 3.25
CA THR A 151 -5.88 -0.37 4.09
C THR A 151 -6.24 -0.79 5.52
N GLU A 152 -7.30 -0.23 6.09
CA GLU A 152 -7.79 -0.60 7.42
C GLU A 152 -8.28 -2.05 7.47
N ALA A 153 -9.03 -2.49 6.45
CA ALA A 153 -9.46 -3.87 6.34
C ALA A 153 -8.26 -4.82 6.24
N ALA A 154 -7.29 -4.54 5.36
CA ALA A 154 -6.10 -5.37 5.21
C ALA A 154 -5.23 -5.38 6.47
N ALA A 155 -5.09 -4.24 7.16
CA ALA A 155 -4.39 -4.16 8.44
C ALA A 155 -5.11 -4.96 9.53
N SER A 156 -6.45 -4.88 9.59
CA SER A 156 -7.27 -5.67 10.51
C SER A 156 -7.12 -7.16 10.25
N ASP A 157 -7.18 -7.60 8.99
CA ASP A 157 -7.00 -8.99 8.60
C ASP A 157 -5.59 -9.50 8.98
N TYR A 158 -4.55 -8.72 8.69
CA TYR A 158 -3.17 -9.04 9.06
C TYR A 158 -2.98 -9.21 10.57
N LEU A 159 -3.55 -8.29 11.37
CA LEU A 159 -3.48 -8.37 12.83
C LEU A 159 -4.29 -9.54 13.38
N ALA A 160 -5.45 -9.83 12.79
CA ALA A 160 -6.27 -10.98 13.16
C ALA A 160 -5.54 -12.30 12.87
N GLU A 161 -4.93 -12.45 11.69
CA GLU A 161 -4.13 -13.63 11.33
C GLU A 161 -2.94 -13.82 12.28
N GLY A 162 -2.21 -12.73 12.59
CA GLY A 162 -1.10 -12.76 13.53
C GLY A 162 -1.52 -13.21 14.93
N ALA A 163 -2.58 -12.63 15.47
CA ALA A 163 -3.10 -13.02 16.79
C ALA A 163 -3.61 -14.46 16.83
N VAL A 164 -4.23 -14.93 15.75
CA VAL A 164 -4.67 -16.32 15.61
C VAL A 164 -3.49 -17.28 15.65
N SER A 165 -2.42 -16.97 14.89
CA SER A 165 -1.21 -17.78 14.89
C SER A 165 -0.60 -17.88 16.28
N GLU A 166 -0.49 -16.76 16.99
CA GLU A 166 0.03 -16.73 18.37
C GLU A 166 -0.84 -17.52 19.36
N LEU A 167 -2.17 -17.46 19.23
CA LEU A 167 -3.10 -18.23 20.06
C LEU A 167 -2.96 -19.75 19.82
N ILE A 168 -2.75 -20.16 18.57
CA ILE A 168 -2.52 -21.56 18.22
C ILE A 168 -1.18 -22.04 18.81
N ASP A 169 -0.13 -21.23 18.70
CA ASP A 169 1.18 -21.53 19.27
C ASP A 169 1.08 -21.70 20.79
N ALA A 170 0.41 -20.77 21.48
CA ALA A 170 0.18 -20.84 22.93
C ALA A 170 -0.62 -22.09 23.33
N TYR A 171 -1.64 -22.45 22.55
CA TYR A 171 -2.43 -23.68 22.75
C TYR A 171 -1.59 -24.95 22.59
N VAL A 172 -0.79 -25.03 21.51
CA VAL A 172 0.09 -26.18 21.27
C VAL A 172 1.15 -26.28 22.37
N ASP A 173 1.69 -25.17 22.84
CA ASP A 173 2.63 -25.12 23.95
C ASP A 173 2.01 -25.59 25.26
N GLN A 174 0.76 -25.20 25.55
CA GLN A 174 0.02 -25.71 26.70
C GLN A 174 -0.17 -27.23 26.61
N LEU A 175 -0.56 -27.75 25.44
CA LEU A 175 -0.69 -29.20 25.23
C LEU A 175 0.65 -29.93 25.34
N ARG A 176 1.73 -29.34 24.85
CA ARG A 176 3.08 -29.90 24.97
C ARG A 176 3.48 -30.01 26.43
N LYS A 177 3.28 -28.96 27.24
CA LYS A 177 3.54 -28.96 28.69
C LYS A 177 2.76 -30.07 29.40
N VAL A 178 1.44 -30.15 29.18
CA VAL A 178 0.59 -31.19 29.80
C VAL A 178 0.96 -32.60 29.34
N GLY A 179 1.29 -32.78 28.05
CA GLY A 179 1.72 -34.06 27.50
C GLY A 179 3.04 -34.55 28.10
N VAL A 180 4.02 -33.65 28.21
CA VAL A 180 5.31 -33.95 28.85
C VAL A 180 5.14 -34.29 30.34
N GLU A 181 4.30 -33.57 31.08
CA GLU A 181 3.99 -33.89 32.48
C GLU A 181 3.29 -35.26 32.63
N ALA A 182 2.38 -35.59 31.72
CA ALA A 182 1.72 -36.89 31.71
C ALA A 182 2.72 -38.03 31.43
N LEU A 183 3.65 -37.85 30.49
CA LEU A 183 4.72 -38.80 30.21
C LEU A 183 5.65 -38.97 31.42
N ARG A 184 5.95 -37.89 32.15
CA ARG A 184 6.75 -37.96 33.39
C ARG A 184 6.05 -38.76 34.50
N ARG A 185 4.73 -38.69 34.60
CA ARG A 185 3.94 -39.36 35.66
C ARG A 185 3.59 -40.81 35.34
N ARG A 186 3.78 -41.27 34.09
CA ARG A 186 3.35 -42.61 33.66
C ARG A 186 4.27 -43.69 34.27
N PRO A 187 3.76 -44.64 35.07
CA PRO A 187 4.57 -45.71 35.62
C PRO A 187 5.07 -46.61 34.47
N ARG A 188 6.39 -46.74 34.34
CA ARG A 188 7.00 -47.60 33.31
C ARG A 188 6.79 -49.08 33.67
N PRO A 189 6.42 -49.93 32.70
CA PRO A 189 6.39 -51.36 32.92
C PRO A 189 7.82 -51.86 33.17
N LYS A 190 8.06 -52.47 34.35
CA LYS A 190 9.37 -52.98 34.81
C LYS A 190 10.13 -53.85 33.78
N ARG A 191 9.43 -54.46 32.80
CA ARG A 191 10.03 -55.25 31.71
C ARG A 191 10.75 -54.42 30.65
N ALA A 192 10.26 -53.22 30.31
CA ALA A 192 10.93 -52.35 29.33
C ALA A 192 12.18 -51.69 29.92
N GLU A 193 12.13 -51.35 31.21
CA GLU A 193 13.28 -50.82 31.97
C GLU A 193 14.43 -51.84 32.07
N ALA A 194 14.11 -53.13 32.27
CA ALA A 194 15.09 -54.20 32.31
C ALA A 194 15.73 -54.49 30.94
N ALA A 195 14.99 -54.29 29.84
CA ALA A 195 15.50 -54.44 28.48
C ALA A 195 16.44 -53.27 28.09
N LEU A 196 16.07 -52.03 28.43
CA LEU A 196 16.91 -50.83 28.21
C LEU A 196 18.19 -50.85 29.05
N ARG A 197 18.13 -51.33 30.30
CA ARG A 197 19.33 -51.50 31.17
C ARG A 197 20.31 -52.56 30.68
N ARG A 198 19.88 -53.50 29.83
CA ARG A 198 20.78 -54.50 29.20
C ARG A 198 21.41 -53.99 27.91
N ALA A 199 20.76 -53.07 27.20
CA ALA A 199 21.20 -52.62 25.88
C ALA A 199 22.19 -51.44 25.93
N GLU A 200 22.09 -50.57 26.93
CA GLU A 200 22.84 -49.31 26.94
C GLU A 200 23.56 -49.14 28.28
N GLY A 201 24.89 -49.00 28.22
CA GLY A 201 25.79 -48.81 29.36
C GLY A 201 25.54 -47.54 30.19
N PRO A 202 26.45 -47.16 31.11
CA PRO A 202 26.18 -46.16 32.13
C PRO A 202 25.90 -44.78 31.51
N ARG A 203 24.64 -44.35 31.50
CA ARG A 203 24.22 -43.08 30.92
C ARG A 203 24.52 -41.92 31.85
N LEU A 204 25.49 -41.09 31.46
CA LEU A 204 25.57 -39.68 31.84
C LEU A 204 24.21 -39.03 31.56
N ARG A 205 23.72 -38.24 32.50
CA ARG A 205 22.39 -37.59 32.47
C ARG A 205 22.24 -36.71 31.22
N THR A 206 21.74 -37.26 30.14
CA THR A 206 21.33 -36.50 28.95
C THR A 206 20.10 -35.65 29.30
N ALA A 207 20.01 -34.47 28.67
CA ALA A 207 19.11 -33.37 29.00
C ALA A 207 17.58 -33.66 28.91
N THR A 208 17.18 -34.90 28.60
CA THR A 208 15.77 -35.32 28.44
C THR A 208 15.12 -35.86 29.72
N TYR A 209 15.75 -35.71 30.90
CA TYR A 209 15.15 -36.03 32.21
C TYR A 209 14.39 -37.37 32.26
N GLY A 210 14.91 -38.41 31.59
CA GLY A 210 14.35 -39.75 31.65
C GLY A 210 13.10 -40.02 30.79
N ILE A 211 12.69 -39.11 29.90
CA ILE A 211 11.59 -39.35 28.94
C ILE A 211 12.10 -40.18 27.74
N ASP A 212 11.29 -41.13 27.26
CA ASP A 212 11.64 -41.95 26.09
C ASP A 212 11.53 -41.08 24.82
N PRO A 213 12.61 -40.94 24.01
CA PRO A 213 12.58 -40.13 22.79
C PRO A 213 11.48 -40.55 21.82
N ALA A 214 11.16 -41.84 21.72
CA ALA A 214 10.12 -42.33 20.80
C ALA A 214 8.69 -41.96 21.26
N GLU A 215 8.47 -41.79 22.57
CA GLU A 215 7.17 -41.31 23.09
C GLU A 215 7.02 -39.80 22.90
N LEU A 216 8.13 -39.06 22.99
CA LEU A 216 8.16 -37.61 22.74
C LEU A 216 7.88 -37.30 21.26
N GLU A 217 8.51 -38.03 20.34
CA GLU A 217 8.28 -37.88 18.90
C GLU A 217 6.82 -38.19 18.52
N LYS A 218 6.21 -39.21 19.13
CA LYS A 218 4.78 -39.51 18.95
C LYS A 218 3.87 -38.40 19.47
N LEU A 219 4.24 -37.75 20.58
CA LEU A 219 3.50 -36.62 21.12
C LEU A 219 3.59 -35.43 20.15
N GLU A 220 4.78 -35.11 19.65
CA GLU A 220 4.99 -34.00 18.70
C GLU A 220 4.26 -34.23 17.37
N ALA A 221 4.34 -35.43 16.79
CA ALA A 221 3.61 -35.78 15.58
C ALA A 221 2.09 -35.64 15.75
N LYS A 222 1.57 -35.98 16.93
CA LYS A 222 0.15 -35.79 17.26
C LYS A 222 -0.20 -34.31 17.39
N LEU A 223 0.62 -33.52 18.08
CA LEU A 223 0.40 -32.08 18.25
C LEU A 223 0.46 -31.33 16.91
N SER A 224 1.37 -31.73 16.02
CA SER A 224 1.46 -31.18 14.66
C SER A 224 0.16 -31.42 13.87
N ARG A 225 -0.41 -32.62 13.96
CA ARG A 225 -1.69 -32.94 13.30
C ARG A 225 -2.86 -32.20 13.92
N ASP A 226 -2.93 -32.15 15.25
CA ASP A 226 -3.99 -31.44 15.96
C ASP A 226 -3.91 -29.91 15.66
N ARG A 227 -2.70 -29.34 15.47
CA ARG A 227 -2.50 -27.96 15.02
C ARG A 227 -3.12 -27.72 13.64
N GLU A 228 -2.76 -28.54 12.65
CA GLU A 228 -3.24 -28.42 11.28
C GLU A 228 -4.78 -28.51 11.20
N ILE A 229 -5.38 -29.44 11.96
CA ILE A 229 -6.84 -29.58 12.04
C ILE A 229 -7.50 -28.32 12.62
N VAL A 230 -6.92 -27.73 13.66
CA VAL A 230 -7.47 -26.54 14.34
C VAL A 230 -7.34 -25.31 13.45
N GLU A 231 -6.19 -25.12 12.82
CA GLU A 231 -5.91 -24.00 11.91
C GLU A 231 -6.88 -23.99 10.72
N ARG A 232 -7.05 -25.14 10.06
CA ARG A 232 -7.96 -25.26 8.91
C ARG A 232 -9.44 -25.13 9.28
N ARG A 233 -9.85 -25.69 10.43
CA ARG A 233 -11.27 -25.72 10.81
C ARG A 233 -11.78 -24.42 11.41
N VAL A 234 -11.01 -23.84 12.33
CA VAL A 234 -11.48 -22.68 13.09
C VAL A 234 -11.39 -21.42 12.25
N PHE A 235 -10.40 -21.32 11.35
CA PHE A 235 -10.08 -20.06 10.68
C PHE A 235 -10.14 -20.14 9.15
N GLN A 236 -9.79 -21.25 8.49
CA GLN A 236 -9.91 -21.39 7.03
C GLN A 236 -11.30 -21.91 6.58
N THR A 237 -12.26 -22.04 7.50
CA THR A 237 -13.64 -22.52 7.24
C THR A 237 -13.74 -23.86 6.50
N ALA A 238 -12.68 -24.69 6.52
CA ALA A 238 -12.68 -25.99 5.86
C ALA A 238 -13.81 -26.88 6.40
N THR A 239 -14.46 -27.66 5.53
CA THR A 239 -15.56 -28.53 5.96
C THR A 239 -15.04 -29.71 6.76
N LEU A 240 -15.91 -30.33 7.58
CA LEU A 240 -15.55 -31.53 8.34
C LEU A 240 -15.22 -32.71 7.42
N ASP A 241 -15.72 -32.67 6.18
CA ASP A 241 -15.58 -33.74 5.20
C ASP A 241 -14.20 -33.68 4.57
N ASP A 242 -13.74 -32.48 4.18
CA ASP A 242 -12.40 -32.24 3.63
C ASP A 242 -11.32 -32.65 4.64
N LEU A 243 -11.47 -32.23 5.90
CA LEU A 243 -10.52 -32.55 6.96
C LEU A 243 -10.49 -34.03 7.30
N SER A 244 -11.63 -34.73 7.20
CA SER A 244 -11.70 -36.16 7.49
C SER A 244 -10.99 -36.99 6.41
N LEU A 245 -11.10 -36.56 5.15
CA LEU A 245 -10.44 -37.20 4.00
C LEU A 245 -8.93 -36.96 4.02
N GLU A 246 -8.48 -35.75 4.33
CA GLU A 246 -7.06 -35.38 4.29
C GLU A 246 -6.25 -35.90 5.48
N THR A 247 -6.83 -35.87 6.69
CA THR A 247 -6.10 -36.23 7.92
C THR A 247 -6.27 -37.70 8.31
N GLY A 248 -7.16 -38.44 7.63
CA GLY A 248 -7.50 -39.82 7.95
C GLY A 248 -8.21 -39.99 9.31
N VAL A 249 -8.70 -38.90 9.89
CA VAL A 249 -9.39 -38.86 11.18
C VAL A 249 -10.90 -38.83 10.96
N THR A 250 -11.68 -39.51 11.80
CA THR A 250 -13.15 -39.49 11.68
C THR A 250 -13.72 -38.09 11.92
N LYS A 251 -14.81 -37.74 11.22
CA LYS A 251 -15.50 -36.44 11.37
C LYS A 251 -15.81 -36.08 12.83
N GLU A 252 -16.27 -37.05 13.61
CA GLU A 252 -16.57 -36.86 15.04
C GLU A 252 -15.30 -36.57 15.86
N ARG A 253 -14.17 -37.18 15.51
CA ARG A 253 -12.90 -36.90 16.17
C ARG A 253 -12.37 -35.51 15.83
N VAL A 254 -12.50 -35.06 14.58
CA VAL A 254 -12.20 -33.67 14.17
C VAL A 254 -13.06 -32.67 14.96
N ARG A 255 -14.36 -32.95 15.09
CA ARG A 255 -15.29 -32.13 15.90
C ARG A 255 -14.89 -32.05 17.38
N GLN A 256 -14.45 -33.16 17.97
CA GLN A 256 -14.00 -33.17 19.36
C GLN A 256 -12.70 -32.38 19.58
N ILE A 257 -11.73 -32.53 18.67
CA ILE A 257 -10.46 -31.79 18.72
C ILE A 257 -10.73 -30.29 18.64
N THR A 258 -11.54 -29.87 17.67
CA THR A 258 -11.86 -28.46 17.42
C THR A 258 -12.69 -27.84 18.55
N LYS A 259 -13.69 -28.55 19.08
CA LYS A 259 -14.44 -28.10 20.26
C LYS A 259 -13.55 -27.93 21.50
N ARG A 260 -12.60 -28.84 21.71
CA ARG A 260 -11.64 -28.75 22.82
C ARG A 260 -10.66 -27.59 22.63
N ALA A 261 -10.14 -27.43 21.42
CA ALA A 261 -9.23 -26.35 21.07
C ALA A 261 -9.89 -24.98 21.23
N ALA A 262 -11.12 -24.80 20.73
CA ALA A 262 -11.87 -23.55 20.89
C ALA A 262 -12.04 -23.15 22.36
N LYS A 263 -12.35 -24.12 23.24
CA LYS A 263 -12.45 -23.87 24.68
C LYS A 263 -11.10 -23.47 25.29
N ALA A 264 -10.03 -24.20 24.96
CA ALA A 264 -8.70 -23.94 25.50
C ALA A 264 -8.13 -22.59 25.02
N ILE A 265 -8.33 -22.26 23.74
CA ILE A 265 -7.93 -20.97 23.14
C ILE A 265 -8.70 -19.82 23.80
N ALA A 266 -10.01 -19.95 24.02
CA ALA A 266 -10.80 -18.95 24.74
C ALA A 266 -10.29 -18.76 26.19
N ASP A 267 -9.94 -19.85 26.88
CA ASP A 267 -9.36 -19.78 28.22
C ASP A 267 -7.97 -19.13 28.24
N ILE A 268 -7.16 -19.30 27.19
CA ILE A 268 -5.84 -18.65 27.02
C ILE A 268 -6.03 -17.15 26.75
N ALA A 269 -6.88 -16.80 25.79
CA ALA A 269 -7.17 -15.42 25.43
C ALA A 269 -7.71 -14.60 26.61
N ALA A 270 -8.52 -15.22 27.48
CA ALA A 270 -9.04 -14.57 28.69
C ALA A 270 -7.99 -14.35 29.80
N LYS A 271 -6.87 -15.08 29.80
CA LYS A 271 -5.86 -15.04 30.86
C LYS A 271 -4.61 -14.27 30.48
N ASP A 272 -4.25 -14.25 29.20
CA ASP A 272 -3.04 -13.59 28.73
C ASP A 272 -3.34 -12.12 28.39
N PRO A 273 -2.66 -11.15 29.05
CA PRO A 273 -2.89 -9.73 28.81
C PRO A 273 -2.64 -9.30 27.36
N ARG A 274 -1.88 -10.08 26.57
CA ARG A 274 -1.65 -9.80 25.15
C ARG A 274 -2.94 -9.81 24.32
N PHE A 275 -3.92 -10.62 24.72
CA PHE A 275 -5.19 -10.77 24.01
C PHE A 275 -6.36 -10.05 24.72
N ALA A 276 -6.09 -9.23 25.75
CA ALA A 276 -7.11 -8.53 26.51
C ALA A 276 -7.99 -7.62 25.62
N VAL A 277 -7.38 -6.92 24.67
CA VAL A 277 -8.09 -6.08 23.70
C VAL A 277 -9.08 -6.91 22.87
N MET A 278 -8.70 -8.12 22.46
CA MET A 278 -9.59 -9.02 21.72
C MET A 278 -10.76 -9.54 22.57
N ALA A 279 -10.54 -9.77 23.87
CA ALA A 279 -11.58 -10.19 24.79
C ALA A 279 -12.65 -9.09 25.02
N GLU A 280 -12.25 -7.81 24.97
CA GLU A 280 -13.14 -6.66 25.07
C GLU A 280 -14.02 -6.50 23.82
N TYR A 281 -13.47 -6.70 22.61
CA TYR A 281 -14.25 -6.72 21.36
C TYR A 281 -15.15 -7.96 21.22
N GLY A 282 -14.82 -9.05 21.92
CA GLY A 282 -15.58 -10.31 21.91
C GLY A 282 -16.84 -10.29 22.78
N GLN A 283 -17.12 -9.23 23.54
CA GLN A 283 -18.45 -9.05 24.10
C GLN A 283 -19.42 -8.89 22.92
N PRO A 284 -20.48 -9.71 22.82
CA PRO A 284 -21.47 -9.53 21.78
C PRO A 284 -22.11 -8.16 22.02
N GLY A 285 -21.63 -7.14 21.30
CA GLY A 285 -22.36 -5.92 21.12
C GLY A 285 -23.78 -6.31 20.72
N THR A 286 -24.77 -5.75 21.41
CA THR A 286 -26.19 -5.92 21.08
C THR A 286 -26.34 -6.01 19.56
N PRO A 287 -26.91 -7.10 19.01
CA PRO A 287 -26.88 -7.34 17.59
C PRO A 287 -27.43 -6.09 16.90
N LYS A 288 -26.55 -5.35 16.20
CA LYS A 288 -26.97 -4.24 15.35
C LYS A 288 -27.94 -4.88 14.37
N ARG A 289 -29.21 -4.51 14.54
CA ARG A 289 -30.35 -4.98 13.77
C ARG A 289 -29.93 -4.93 12.31
N ARG A 290 -29.81 -6.10 11.67
CA ARG A 290 -29.63 -6.23 10.22
C ARG A 290 -30.62 -5.24 9.57
N PRO A 291 -30.18 -4.31 8.71
CA PRO A 291 -31.13 -3.50 7.97
C PRO A 291 -32.03 -4.48 7.22
N ALA A 292 -33.34 -4.30 7.40
CA ALA A 292 -34.33 -5.09 6.68
C ALA A 292 -34.03 -4.97 5.16
N PRO A 293 -34.24 -6.03 4.38
CA PRO A 293 -34.14 -5.93 2.93
C PRO A 293 -35.02 -4.77 2.46
N ALA A 294 -34.45 -3.88 1.64
CA ALA A 294 -35.09 -2.67 1.16
C ALA A 294 -36.53 -2.97 0.72
N ALA A 295 -37.47 -2.23 1.29
CA ALA A 295 -38.86 -2.28 0.87
C ALA A 295 -38.91 -2.01 -0.64
N ARG A 296 -39.69 -2.85 -1.33
CA ARG A 296 -39.94 -2.77 -2.78
C ARG A 296 -40.15 -1.32 -3.20
N THR A 297 -39.35 -0.88 -4.15
CA THR A 297 -39.47 0.38 -4.88
C THR A 297 -40.93 0.73 -5.13
N ALA A 298 -41.36 1.90 -4.66
CA ALA A 298 -42.68 2.44 -4.95
C ALA A 298 -42.87 2.55 -6.48
N PRO A 299 -44.03 2.16 -7.03
CA PRO A 299 -44.30 2.27 -8.45
C PRO A 299 -44.28 3.75 -8.88
N ILE A 300 -43.60 4.04 -9.99
CA ILE A 300 -43.45 5.38 -10.60
C ILE A 300 -44.80 5.95 -11.09
N LEU A 301 -45.84 5.12 -11.17
CA LEU A 301 -47.17 5.53 -11.61
C LEU A 301 -48.01 6.03 -10.43
N PRO A 302 -48.72 7.17 -10.57
CA PRO A 302 -49.60 7.69 -9.54
C PRO A 302 -50.75 6.72 -9.26
N ASP A 303 -51.06 6.51 -7.99
CA ASP A 303 -52.10 5.59 -7.55
C ASP A 303 -53.49 6.07 -8.01
N ALA A 304 -54.11 5.28 -8.90
CA ALA A 304 -55.41 5.58 -9.50
C ALA A 304 -56.56 5.58 -8.48
N SER A 305 -56.34 5.06 -7.26
CA SER A 305 -57.34 5.04 -6.20
C SER A 305 -57.50 6.38 -5.48
N LEU A 306 -56.53 7.30 -5.62
CA LEU A 306 -56.51 8.59 -4.94
C LEU A 306 -57.59 9.55 -5.46
N PRO A 307 -58.26 10.29 -4.56
CA PRO A 307 -59.47 11.05 -4.89
C PRO A 307 -59.25 12.18 -5.92
N HIS A 308 -58.04 12.73 -6.02
CA HIS A 308 -57.69 13.75 -7.01
C HIS A 308 -57.52 13.19 -8.43
N ASN A 309 -57.32 11.87 -8.59
CA ASN A 309 -57.20 11.20 -9.88
C ASN A 309 -58.56 10.71 -10.43
N ARG A 310 -59.66 10.90 -9.70
CA ARG A 310 -61.02 10.46 -10.09
C ARG A 310 -61.78 11.47 -10.96
N LEU A 311 -61.22 12.64 -11.23
CA LEU A 311 -61.94 13.77 -11.86
C LEU A 311 -61.86 13.79 -13.39
N ALA A 312 -61.22 12.83 -14.03
CA ALA A 312 -61.19 12.71 -15.49
C ALA A 312 -61.78 11.36 -15.94
N SER A 313 -63.08 11.34 -16.25
CA SER A 313 -63.71 10.20 -16.94
C SER A 313 -63.74 10.48 -18.43
N VAL A 314 -62.97 9.72 -19.22
CA VAL A 314 -63.09 9.73 -20.68
C VAL A 314 -64.32 8.90 -21.06
N ARG A 315 -65.31 9.52 -21.71
CA ARG A 315 -66.44 8.82 -22.35
C ARG A 315 -66.27 8.90 -23.86
N ALA A 316 -66.35 7.76 -24.54
CA ALA A 316 -66.48 7.75 -26.00
C ALA A 316 -67.91 8.18 -26.36
N VAL A 317 -68.04 9.19 -27.22
CA VAL A 317 -69.32 9.65 -27.77
C VAL A 317 -69.40 9.22 -29.22
N ASP A 318 -70.52 8.60 -29.60
CA ASP A 318 -70.80 8.15 -30.96
C ASP A 318 -71.09 9.38 -31.85
N PRO A 319 -70.39 9.60 -32.98
CA PRO A 319 -70.48 10.85 -33.75
C PRO A 319 -71.84 11.08 -34.44
N THR A 320 -72.75 10.11 -34.41
CA THR A 320 -74.07 10.21 -35.06
C THR A 320 -75.11 10.96 -34.24
N THR A 321 -74.84 11.31 -32.97
CA THR A 321 -75.82 11.93 -32.06
C THR A 321 -75.66 13.44 -31.84
N LEU A 322 -74.83 14.15 -32.61
CA LEU A 322 -74.59 15.58 -32.41
C LEU A 322 -75.51 16.46 -33.30
N SER A 323 -76.52 17.09 -32.67
CA SER A 323 -77.27 18.23 -33.25
C SER A 323 -76.75 19.56 -32.69
N PRO A 324 -76.68 20.65 -33.47
CA PRO A 324 -76.10 21.89 -33.01
C PRO A 324 -77.14 22.74 -32.29
N VAL A 325 -76.78 23.34 -31.15
CA VAL A 325 -77.10 24.74 -30.78
C VAL A 325 -76.65 25.06 -29.34
N ILE A 326 -75.73 26.04 -29.28
CA ILE A 326 -75.62 27.19 -28.35
C ILE A 326 -75.28 26.95 -26.86
N THR A 327 -73.98 27.12 -26.59
CA THR A 327 -73.33 27.96 -25.56
C THR A 327 -73.97 28.16 -24.17
N THR A 328 -73.27 27.66 -23.15
CA THR A 328 -72.92 28.36 -21.89
C THR A 328 -71.58 27.81 -21.35
N PRO A 329 -70.76 28.59 -20.61
CA PRO A 329 -69.32 28.35 -20.48
C PRO A 329 -69.01 27.19 -19.54
N ALA A 330 -68.33 26.19 -20.10
CA ALA A 330 -68.00 24.94 -19.46
C ALA A 330 -66.62 24.96 -18.79
N VAL A 331 -66.61 24.37 -17.60
CA VAL A 331 -65.58 23.42 -17.13
C VAL A 331 -64.86 22.77 -18.31
N GLN A 332 -63.53 22.88 -18.35
CA GLN A 332 -62.70 22.31 -19.41
C GLN A 332 -62.92 20.79 -19.51
N GLN A 333 -63.63 20.35 -20.54
CA GLN A 333 -63.65 18.96 -21.00
C GLN A 333 -62.71 18.86 -22.21
N VAL A 334 -61.82 17.87 -22.18
CA VAL A 334 -60.93 17.56 -23.29
C VAL A 334 -61.61 16.48 -24.12
N GLU A 335 -62.04 16.82 -25.33
CA GLU A 335 -62.68 15.91 -26.28
C GLU A 335 -61.64 15.30 -27.22
N ALA A 336 -61.62 13.97 -27.35
CA ALA A 336 -60.78 13.26 -28.30
C ALA A 336 -61.67 12.50 -29.30
N VAL A 337 -61.57 12.84 -30.59
CA VAL A 337 -62.32 12.22 -31.68
C VAL A 337 -61.57 10.98 -32.16
N GLN A 338 -62.25 9.83 -32.18
CA GLN A 338 -61.67 8.57 -32.62
C GLN A 338 -61.74 8.46 -34.15
N LEU A 339 -60.60 8.55 -34.83
CA LEU A 339 -60.48 8.28 -36.26
C LEU A 339 -60.51 6.76 -36.48
N ILE A 340 -61.46 6.29 -37.29
CA ILE A 340 -61.62 4.88 -37.67
C ILE A 340 -60.38 4.45 -38.47
N ALA A 341 -59.55 3.58 -37.90
CA ALA A 341 -58.47 2.90 -38.60
C ALA A 341 -59.01 1.65 -39.31
N ALA A 342 -58.70 1.51 -40.61
CA ALA A 342 -59.06 0.38 -41.45
C ALA A 342 -58.39 -0.94 -40.99
N PRO A 343 -59.00 -2.11 -41.25
CA PRO A 343 -58.48 -3.40 -40.76
C PRO A 343 -57.21 -3.84 -41.51
N ALA A 344 -56.18 -4.22 -40.75
CA ALA A 344 -54.97 -4.85 -41.28
C ALA A 344 -55.20 -6.35 -41.56
N PRO A 345 -54.57 -6.92 -42.62
CA PRO A 345 -54.71 -8.33 -42.97
C PRO A 345 -53.89 -9.26 -42.07
N SER A 346 -54.34 -10.52 -42.05
CA SER A 346 -53.94 -11.63 -41.20
C SER A 346 -52.52 -12.18 -41.41
N THR A 347 -51.91 -12.53 -40.27
CA THR A 347 -50.92 -13.59 -39.98
C THR A 347 -50.34 -14.43 -41.14
N ALA A 348 -49.00 -14.52 -41.18
CA ALA A 348 -48.28 -15.70 -41.69
C ALA A 348 -46.90 -15.86 -41.00
N SER A 349 -46.81 -16.93 -40.20
CA SER A 349 -45.79 -18.00 -40.25
C SER A 349 -44.29 -17.72 -40.07
N PHE A 350 -43.73 -18.35 -39.02
CA PHE A 350 -42.50 -19.17 -38.98
C PHE A 350 -41.28 -18.73 -39.81
N HIS A 351 -40.15 -18.38 -39.18
CA HIS A 351 -39.15 -19.31 -38.61
C HIS A 351 -38.14 -18.57 -37.75
#